data_AF-A0A8B6CHL9-F1
#
_entry.id   AF-A0A8B6CHL9-F1
#
_cell.length_a   1.000
_cell.length_b   1.000
_cell.length_c   1.000
_cell.angle_alpha   90.00
_cell.angle_beta   90.00
_cell.angle_gamma   90.00
#
_symmetry.space_group_name_H-M   'P 1'
#
loop_
_entity.id
_entity.type
_entity.pdbx_description
1 polymer ?
#
loop_
_entity_poly.entity_id
_entity_poly.type
_entity_poly.pdbx_seq_one_letter_code
_entity_poly.pdbx_strand_id
1 'polypeptide(L)'
;MNNKSPSGSPREPKKEACPCTSRGETCGRDTKNTSVQSQTSDSRTIIYRRSPACEHMELDHHNEIGRHPEPFSNPLTNTHEDGVSEKGNPVVEDSPNTVDVETQYLRLARALSTDTSSYSELELSRGSSRFSGSFNRDCAVCKLLMQKLNCEETKQFWREIDNEGPNPDNSCHVKFFEKFLERLKDAFPREEGLKFKSTINLLKFLLKVDQKDPVAGIKLSDLKRITDLFGPIKKQDDRCELIRQLHLLAKRSLKARDKDKRIKSSWFVGDMTRKEAEECLLATDCKDKTYLIRISSTDGEDGDFALSVRHDDHCHHLKIQGNPKTALTESPYNAHLKFAGREFSSLPDVIDYVTHKQEIEMDTEDETGDCSTVTCLRIFTKSPLNGAMSGYEKTK
;
A
#
# COMPACT_ATOMS: atom_id res chain seq x y z
N MET A 1 29.38 15.40 65.91
CA MET A 1 29.18 16.83 66.13
C MET A 1 28.53 17.44 64.89
N ASN A 2 27.39 18.10 65.11
CA ASN A 2 26.61 18.99 64.23
C ASN A 2 26.05 18.42 62.92
N ASN A 3 24.75 18.13 62.83
CA ASN A 3 23.59 19.06 62.74
C ASN A 3 23.49 19.77 61.38
N LYS A 4 22.50 19.39 60.56
CA LYS A 4 21.41 20.31 60.18
C LYS A 4 20.24 19.59 59.50
N SER A 5 19.07 19.91 60.03
CA SER A 5 17.72 19.45 59.72
C SER A 5 17.18 19.89 58.36
N PRO A 6 16.09 19.27 57.88
CA PRO A 6 15.35 19.67 56.69
C PRO A 6 14.28 20.73 57.03
N SER A 7 13.93 21.57 56.05
CA SER A 7 12.75 22.44 56.13
C SER A 7 11.89 22.23 54.89
N GLY A 8 10.63 21.86 55.12
CA GLY A 8 9.63 21.67 54.08
C GLY A 8 8.85 22.95 53.80
N SER A 9 7.99 22.88 52.79
CA SER A 9 6.58 23.27 52.89
C SER A 9 5.81 22.92 51.60
N PRO A 10 4.48 22.72 51.68
CA PRO A 10 3.66 22.05 50.68
C PRO A 10 2.94 23.03 49.74
N ARG A 11 2.66 22.60 48.50
CA ARG A 11 1.78 23.31 47.56
C ARG A 11 0.37 22.73 47.60
N GLU A 12 -0.59 23.55 48.02
CA GLU A 12 -2.02 23.31 47.90
C GLU A 12 -2.53 23.44 46.45
N PRO A 13 -3.64 22.76 46.10
CA PRO A 13 -4.28 22.87 44.79
C PRO A 13 -5.32 24.02 44.75
N LYS A 14 -5.26 24.83 43.68
CA LYS A 14 -6.27 25.87 43.39
C LYS A 14 -7.57 25.21 42.90
N LYS A 15 -8.66 25.50 43.60
CA LYS A 15 -10.05 25.30 43.15
C LYS A 15 -10.48 26.55 42.36
N GLU A 16 -10.91 26.37 41.12
CA GLU A 16 -11.63 27.42 40.37
C GLU A 16 -13.14 27.17 40.46
N ALA A 17 -13.85 28.24 40.80
CA ALA A 17 -15.28 28.28 41.00
C ALA A 17 -16.01 28.69 39.72
N CYS A 18 -17.14 28.03 39.45
CA CYS A 18 -18.17 28.50 38.52
C CYS A 18 -18.90 29.73 39.09
N PRO A 19 -19.25 30.73 38.26
CA PRO A 19 -20.31 31.67 38.58
C PRO A 19 -21.62 31.28 37.87
N CYS A 20 -22.62 30.91 38.67
CA CYS A 20 -24.03 30.94 38.28
C CYS A 20 -24.68 32.16 38.95
N THR A 21 -25.39 33.00 38.19
CA THR A 21 -26.54 33.83 38.60
C THR A 21 -26.99 34.57 37.33
N SER A 22 -28.25 34.84 37.02
CA SER A 22 -29.59 34.37 37.41
C SER A 22 -30.58 35.24 36.59
N ARG A 23 -31.86 34.82 36.56
CA ARG A 23 -33.05 35.47 35.95
C ARG A 23 -33.29 35.09 34.48
N GLY A 24 -34.45 34.62 34.06
CA GLY A 24 -35.74 34.42 34.75
C GLY A 24 -36.87 34.45 33.72
N GLU A 25 -37.91 33.65 33.98
CA GLU A 25 -39.30 33.78 33.46
C GLU A 25 -39.58 33.29 32.02
N THR A 26 -40.66 32.58 31.67
CA THR A 26 -41.86 32.06 32.38
C THR A 26 -42.56 31.01 31.50
N CYS A 27 -43.22 30.06 32.19
CA CYS A 27 -44.49 29.37 31.90
C CYS A 27 -45.03 29.17 30.47
N GLY A 28 -45.39 27.91 30.16
CA GLY A 28 -46.34 27.56 29.11
C GLY A 28 -46.57 26.06 29.00
N ARG A 29 -47.51 25.51 29.78
CA ARG A 29 -48.14 24.21 29.53
C ARG A 29 -48.96 24.31 28.25
N ASP A 30 -48.96 23.27 27.42
CA ASP A 30 -50.21 22.70 26.92
C ASP A 30 -50.03 21.28 26.39
N THR A 31 -50.84 20.39 26.97
CA THR A 31 -51.16 19.05 26.49
C THR A 31 -52.08 19.13 25.29
N LYS A 32 -51.88 18.29 24.26
CA LYS A 32 -52.99 17.64 23.53
C LYS A 32 -52.52 16.47 22.66
N ASN A 33 -53.10 15.31 22.96
CA ASN A 33 -53.33 14.18 22.07
C ASN A 33 -53.86 14.61 20.70
N THR A 34 -53.39 13.97 19.63
CA THR A 34 -54.30 13.33 18.66
C THR A 34 -53.57 12.24 17.87
N SER A 35 -54.12 11.02 17.97
CA SER A 35 -54.03 9.96 16.98
C SER A 35 -54.60 10.40 15.63
N VAL A 36 -54.14 9.82 14.51
CA VAL A 36 -54.94 9.14 13.46
C VAL A 36 -54.03 8.63 12.33
N GLN A 37 -54.02 7.30 12.21
CA GLN A 37 -54.10 6.42 11.03
C GLN A 37 -53.40 6.73 9.68
N SER A 38 -52.58 5.72 9.30
CA SER A 38 -52.57 4.94 8.05
C SER A 38 -52.42 5.61 6.67
N GLN A 39 -51.41 5.14 5.92
CA GLN A 39 -51.46 4.57 4.55
C GLN A 39 -50.00 4.23 4.16
N THR A 40 -49.54 2.97 4.19
CA THR A 40 -49.58 1.90 3.16
C THR A 40 -48.84 2.19 1.85
N SER A 41 -48.10 1.16 1.40
CA SER A 41 -47.36 0.97 0.13
C SER A 41 -46.04 1.76 0.01
N ASP A 42 -44.88 1.20 -0.37
CA ASP A 42 -44.65 0.06 -1.25
C ASP A 42 -43.31 -0.63 -0.92
N SER A 43 -43.36 -1.95 -0.69
CA SER A 43 -42.19 -2.81 -0.51
C SER A 43 -41.81 -3.41 -1.87
N ARG A 44 -40.71 -2.95 -2.48
CA ARG A 44 -40.10 -3.65 -3.61
C ARG A 44 -39.27 -4.84 -3.12
N THR A 45 -39.95 -5.95 -2.93
CA THR A 45 -39.35 -7.29 -2.85
C THR A 45 -38.83 -7.67 -4.25
N ILE A 46 -37.51 -7.72 -4.42
CA ILE A 46 -36.89 -8.30 -5.61
C ILE A 46 -36.92 -9.82 -5.45
N ILE A 47 -37.84 -10.44 -6.19
CA ILE A 47 -37.93 -11.88 -6.41
C ILE A 47 -36.85 -12.28 -7.41
N TYR A 48 -35.80 -12.98 -6.96
CA TYR A 48 -34.95 -13.73 -7.89
C TYR A 48 -35.68 -15.00 -8.32
N ARG A 49 -36.22 -14.98 -9.54
CA ARG A 49 -36.69 -16.17 -10.25
C ARG A 49 -35.50 -17.07 -10.57
N ARG A 50 -35.53 -18.31 -10.07
CA ARG A 50 -34.80 -19.44 -10.64
C ARG A 50 -35.47 -19.86 -11.96
N SER A 51 -34.65 -20.14 -12.97
CA SER A 51 -34.99 -20.85 -14.20
C SER A 51 -33.67 -21.34 -14.85
N PRO A 52 -33.70 -22.36 -15.73
CA PRO A 52 -33.58 -23.75 -15.32
C PRO A 52 -32.41 -24.50 -15.98
N ALA A 53 -32.24 -25.74 -15.52
CA ALA A 53 -31.54 -26.88 -16.10
C ALA A 53 -30.95 -26.73 -17.52
N CYS A 54 -29.65 -26.99 -17.65
CA CYS A 54 -29.08 -27.53 -18.88
C CYS A 54 -29.12 -29.06 -18.81
N GLU A 55 -29.79 -29.63 -19.80
CA GLU A 55 -30.01 -31.04 -20.01
C GLU A 55 -28.74 -31.79 -20.45
N HIS A 56 -28.74 -33.07 -20.10
CA HIS A 56 -27.86 -34.12 -20.55
C HIS A 56 -27.72 -34.18 -22.08
N MET A 57 -26.50 -34.35 -22.57
CA MET A 57 -26.25 -35.11 -23.79
C MET A 57 -25.40 -36.33 -23.41
N GLU A 58 -26.08 -37.47 -23.35
CA GLU A 58 -25.50 -38.80 -23.43
C GLU A 58 -24.99 -39.02 -24.86
N LEU A 59 -23.76 -39.49 -25.00
CA LEU A 59 -23.32 -40.22 -26.18
C LEU A 59 -22.59 -41.48 -25.72
N ASP A 60 -23.34 -42.57 -25.73
CA ASP A 60 -22.85 -43.93 -25.71
C ASP A 60 -22.01 -44.20 -26.96
N HIS A 61 -20.80 -44.75 -26.79
CA HIS A 61 -20.25 -45.72 -27.73
C HIS A 61 -19.56 -46.85 -26.97
N HIS A 62 -20.08 -48.05 -27.21
CA HIS A 62 -19.62 -49.32 -26.68
C HIS A 62 -18.26 -49.75 -27.28
N ASN A 63 -17.37 -50.15 -26.37
CA ASN A 63 -16.76 -51.49 -26.27
C ASN A 63 -15.85 -52.00 -27.40
N GLU A 64 -14.58 -52.33 -27.07
CA GLU A 64 -14.04 -53.70 -27.20
C GLU A 64 -12.61 -53.86 -26.62
N ILE A 65 -12.55 -54.58 -25.49
CA ILE A 65 -11.72 -55.77 -25.16
C ILE A 65 -10.27 -55.84 -25.69
N GLY A 66 -9.29 -56.00 -24.79
CA GLY A 66 -7.97 -56.52 -25.18
C GLY A 66 -6.85 -56.64 -24.13
N ARG A 67 -6.96 -57.59 -23.19
CA ARG A 67 -5.89 -58.45 -22.59
C ARG A 67 -4.63 -57.82 -21.93
N HIS A 68 -4.54 -58.00 -20.61
CA HIS A 68 -3.31 -58.28 -19.83
C HIS A 68 -2.79 -59.72 -20.13
N PRO A 69 -1.50 -60.10 -19.92
CA PRO A 69 -0.89 -60.25 -18.56
C PRO A 69 0.65 -60.00 -18.46
N GLU A 70 1.18 -59.44 -17.35
CA GLU A 70 2.00 -60.13 -16.29
C GLU A 70 3.53 -60.18 -16.59
N PRO A 71 4.43 -60.50 -15.62
CA PRO A 71 5.35 -59.51 -15.05
C PRO A 71 6.84 -59.90 -15.19
N PHE A 72 7.78 -59.08 -14.71
CA PHE A 72 9.13 -59.53 -14.43
C PHE A 72 9.65 -59.04 -13.08
N SER A 73 10.19 -60.00 -12.34
CA SER A 73 10.79 -59.87 -11.01
C SER A 73 12.28 -60.26 -11.09
N ASN A 74 13.16 -59.44 -10.49
CA ASN A 74 14.44 -59.77 -9.79
C ASN A 74 15.59 -60.46 -10.60
N PRO A 75 16.87 -60.53 -10.11
CA PRO A 75 17.39 -60.30 -8.75
C PRO A 75 18.76 -59.56 -8.59
N LEU A 76 19.13 -59.42 -7.31
CA LEU A 76 20.38 -59.02 -6.62
C LEU A 76 21.73 -59.51 -7.19
N THR A 77 22.83 -58.77 -6.95
CA THR A 77 23.90 -59.09 -5.95
C THR A 77 25.19 -58.24 -6.08
N ASN A 78 25.74 -57.83 -4.92
CA ASN A 78 27.17 -57.72 -4.48
C ASN A 78 28.21 -56.90 -5.31
N THR A 79 29.27 -56.25 -4.79
CA THR A 79 29.95 -56.08 -3.49
C THR A 79 31.10 -55.05 -3.69
N HIS A 80 31.50 -54.33 -2.62
CA HIS A 80 32.85 -53.81 -2.27
C HIS A 80 33.78 -53.16 -3.33
N GLU A 81 34.25 -51.93 -3.09
CA GLU A 81 35.61 -51.60 -2.56
C GLU A 81 35.88 -50.07 -2.60
N ASP A 82 36.88 -49.69 -1.80
CA ASP A 82 37.29 -48.37 -1.34
C ASP A 82 37.78 -47.37 -2.42
N GLY A 83 37.71 -46.08 -2.11
CA GLY A 83 38.35 -45.04 -2.92
C GLY A 83 38.24 -43.62 -2.34
N VAL A 84 39.23 -43.23 -1.55
CA VAL A 84 39.55 -41.85 -1.15
C VAL A 84 39.93 -41.02 -2.38
N SER A 85 39.32 -39.85 -2.62
CA SER A 85 40.04 -38.61 -2.97
C SER A 85 39.15 -37.37 -3.13
N GLU A 86 39.61 -36.31 -2.44
CA GLU A 86 39.65 -34.88 -2.80
C GLU A 86 38.54 -34.16 -3.62
N LYS A 87 38.09 -33.07 -3.00
CA LYS A 87 37.93 -31.71 -3.55
C LYS A 87 37.02 -31.52 -4.77
N GLY A 88 35.86 -30.93 -4.49
CA GLY A 88 35.09 -30.14 -5.45
C GLY A 88 34.10 -29.24 -4.73
N ASN A 89 34.48 -28.00 -4.45
CA ASN A 89 33.52 -26.96 -4.10
C ASN A 89 32.58 -26.74 -5.29
N PRO A 90 31.24 -26.78 -5.12
CA PRO A 90 30.36 -26.27 -6.15
C PRO A 90 30.51 -24.74 -6.19
N VAL A 91 30.98 -24.26 -7.34
CA VAL A 91 30.90 -22.87 -7.76
C VAL A 91 29.42 -22.47 -7.69
N VAL A 92 29.11 -21.60 -6.74
CA VAL A 92 27.84 -20.87 -6.74
C VAL A 92 27.94 -19.89 -7.90
N GLU A 93 27.22 -20.18 -8.98
CA GLU A 93 27.01 -19.21 -10.05
C GLU A 93 26.22 -18.04 -9.48
N ASP A 94 26.87 -16.88 -9.41
CA ASP A 94 26.27 -15.59 -9.12
C ASP A 94 25.10 -15.35 -10.09
N SER A 95 23.88 -15.37 -9.55
CA SER A 95 22.70 -14.85 -10.23
C SER A 95 22.86 -13.35 -10.52
N PRO A 96 22.27 -12.85 -11.61
CA PRO A 96 22.63 -11.57 -12.19
C PRO A 96 22.15 -10.40 -11.34
N ASN A 97 23.10 -9.50 -11.08
CA ASN A 97 22.94 -8.10 -10.70
C ASN A 97 21.52 -7.54 -10.86
N THR A 98 20.82 -7.36 -9.74
CA THR A 98 19.80 -6.31 -9.61
C THR A 98 20.53 -4.97 -9.65
N VAL A 99 20.83 -4.49 -10.86
CA VAL A 99 21.33 -3.13 -11.04
C VAL A 99 20.25 -2.20 -10.53
N ASP A 100 20.55 -1.52 -9.43
CA ASP A 100 19.73 -0.45 -8.87
C ASP A 100 19.23 0.47 -9.99
N VAL A 101 17.90 0.65 -10.05
CA VAL A 101 17.22 1.38 -11.10
C VAL A 101 17.64 2.86 -11.08
N GLU A 102 18.00 3.42 -9.92
CA GLU A 102 18.60 4.76 -9.80
C GLU A 102 19.95 4.80 -10.53
N THR A 103 20.75 3.73 -10.45
CA THR A 103 21.97 3.54 -11.24
C THR A 103 21.68 3.39 -12.74
N GLN A 104 20.59 2.73 -13.16
CA GLN A 104 20.20 2.68 -14.58
C GLN A 104 19.73 4.06 -15.10
N TYR A 105 18.96 4.82 -14.32
CA TYR A 105 18.54 6.18 -14.67
C TYR A 105 19.72 7.15 -14.72
N LEU A 106 20.65 7.07 -13.76
CA LEU A 106 21.87 7.88 -13.76
C LEU A 106 22.79 7.52 -14.94
N ARG A 107 22.84 6.25 -15.35
CA ARG A 107 23.56 5.82 -16.56
C ARG A 107 22.91 6.36 -17.83
N LEU A 108 21.58 6.30 -17.94
CA LEU A 108 20.85 6.86 -19.09
C LEU A 108 20.98 8.39 -19.16
N ALA A 109 20.89 9.08 -18.02
CA ALA A 109 21.04 10.53 -17.95
C ALA A 109 22.46 10.98 -18.30
N ARG A 110 23.50 10.28 -17.82
CA ARG A 110 24.90 10.56 -18.22
C ARG A 110 25.14 10.32 -19.71
N ALA A 111 24.55 9.27 -20.28
CA ALA A 111 24.67 9.00 -21.73
C ALA A 111 24.00 10.08 -22.61
N LEU A 112 23.01 10.80 -22.07
CA LEU A 112 22.33 11.90 -22.78
C LEU A 112 22.98 13.28 -22.53
N SER A 113 23.88 13.40 -21.56
CA SER A 113 24.57 14.65 -21.22
C SER A 113 25.95 14.81 -21.87
N THR A 114 26.42 13.83 -22.64
CA THR A 114 27.73 13.90 -23.32
C THR A 114 27.74 14.71 -24.62
N ASP A 115 26.60 15.22 -25.08
CA ASP A 115 26.49 16.02 -26.30
C ASP A 115 26.12 17.48 -26.02
N THR A 116 26.95 18.22 -25.29
CA THR A 116 27.02 19.68 -25.41
C THR A 116 28.44 20.17 -25.10
N SER A 117 29.31 20.08 -26.10
CA SER A 117 30.50 20.94 -26.19
C SER A 117 30.26 21.96 -27.30
N SER A 118 30.02 23.21 -26.91
CA SER A 118 30.57 24.44 -27.50
C SER A 118 29.65 25.65 -27.32
N TYR A 119 30.31 26.80 -27.17
CA TYR A 119 29.85 28.19 -27.23
C TYR A 119 29.55 28.97 -25.93
N SER A 120 30.64 29.68 -25.54
CA SER A 120 30.79 31.13 -25.30
C SER A 120 30.28 31.79 -24.01
N GLU A 121 31.28 32.33 -23.31
CA GLU A 121 31.26 33.49 -22.41
C GLU A 121 30.38 34.64 -22.91
N LEU A 122 29.64 35.28 -21.98
CA LEU A 122 29.46 36.73 -21.92
C LEU A 122 28.92 37.15 -20.53
N GLU A 123 29.25 38.39 -20.18
CA GLU A 123 29.37 38.97 -18.84
C GLU A 123 28.06 39.39 -18.14
N LEU A 124 28.14 39.40 -16.80
CA LEU A 124 27.60 40.34 -15.79
C LEU A 124 26.31 41.13 -16.07
N SER A 125 25.33 40.96 -15.17
CA SER A 125 24.51 42.07 -14.66
C SER A 125 23.96 41.75 -13.27
N ARG A 126 24.43 42.49 -12.25
CA ARG A 126 23.87 42.51 -10.89
C ARG A 126 22.54 43.26 -10.90
N GLY A 127 21.44 42.53 -10.74
CA GLY A 127 20.10 43.08 -10.53
C GLY A 127 19.45 42.40 -9.33
N SER A 128 19.13 43.19 -8.31
CA SER A 128 18.40 42.76 -7.12
C SER A 128 16.97 42.36 -7.52
N SER A 129 16.72 41.05 -7.61
CA SER A 129 15.43 40.47 -7.93
C SER A 129 14.97 39.61 -6.76
N ARG A 130 13.73 39.82 -6.32
CA ARG A 130 13.01 38.90 -5.44
C ARG A 130 13.16 37.50 -6.04
N PHE A 131 13.70 36.57 -5.26
CA PHE A 131 14.00 35.21 -5.69
C PHE A 131 12.68 34.45 -5.87
N SER A 132 12.03 34.61 -7.03
CA SER A 132 11.08 33.61 -7.50
C SER A 132 11.91 32.35 -7.75
N GLY A 133 11.76 31.32 -6.92
CA GLY A 133 12.48 30.05 -7.04
C GLY A 133 12.31 29.50 -8.46
N SER A 134 13.30 29.77 -9.31
CA SER A 134 13.31 29.29 -10.69
C SER A 134 13.50 27.79 -10.61
N PHE A 135 12.44 27.03 -10.91
CA PHE A 135 12.58 25.63 -11.24
C PHE A 135 13.68 25.55 -12.29
N ASN A 136 14.76 24.80 -12.03
CA ASN A 136 15.74 24.53 -13.07
C ASN A 136 15.03 23.64 -14.11
N ARG A 137 14.46 24.29 -15.13
CA ARG A 137 13.64 23.66 -16.19
C ARG A 137 14.44 22.65 -17.00
N ASP A 138 15.75 22.63 -16.81
CA ASP A 138 16.70 21.85 -17.60
C ASP A 138 17.20 20.59 -16.89
N CYS A 139 16.69 20.25 -15.71
CA CYS A 139 17.03 18.95 -15.10
C CYS A 139 16.41 17.79 -15.88
N ALA A 140 17.26 16.99 -16.54
CA ALA A 140 16.86 15.84 -17.35
C ALA A 140 16.03 14.81 -16.56
N VAL A 141 16.37 14.55 -15.30
CA VAL A 141 15.63 13.62 -14.42
C VAL A 141 14.23 14.15 -14.14
N CYS A 142 14.11 15.42 -13.75
CA CYS A 142 12.82 16.09 -13.53
C CYS A 142 11.97 16.02 -14.81
N LYS A 143 12.55 16.26 -15.99
CA LYS A 143 11.83 16.19 -17.28
C LYS A 143 11.29 14.79 -17.57
N LEU A 144 12.11 13.74 -17.40
CA LEU A 144 11.70 12.35 -17.64
C LEU A 144 10.61 11.91 -16.66
N LEU A 145 10.76 12.17 -15.36
CA LEU A 145 9.76 11.79 -14.36
C LEU A 145 8.45 12.57 -14.54
N MET A 146 8.52 13.86 -14.87
CA MET A 146 7.34 14.68 -15.16
C MET A 146 6.60 14.24 -16.43
N GLN A 147 7.30 13.71 -17.44
CA GLN A 147 6.67 13.11 -18.61
C GLN A 147 5.90 11.84 -18.25
N LYS A 148 6.41 11.05 -17.29
CA LYS A 148 5.78 9.81 -16.83
C LYS A 148 4.65 10.00 -15.81
N LEU A 149 4.53 11.18 -15.20
CA LEU A 149 3.37 11.51 -14.38
C LEU A 149 2.15 11.70 -15.28
N ASN A 150 1.06 10.96 -15.04
CA ASN A 150 -0.10 10.97 -15.94
C ASN A 150 -1.15 12.06 -15.60
N CYS A 151 -0.92 12.87 -14.57
CA CYS A 151 -1.86 13.92 -14.14
C CYS A 151 -1.16 15.29 -14.06
N GLU A 152 -1.67 16.26 -14.82
CA GLU A 152 -1.11 17.63 -14.85
C GLU A 152 -1.27 18.35 -13.51
N GLU A 153 -2.37 18.14 -12.80
CA GLU A 153 -2.58 18.71 -11.46
C GLU A 153 -1.55 18.21 -10.46
N THR A 154 -1.12 16.95 -10.58
CA THR A 154 -0.03 16.40 -9.75
C THR A 154 1.31 17.03 -10.10
N LYS A 155 1.60 17.24 -11.40
CA LYS A 155 2.82 17.93 -11.85
C LYS A 155 2.85 19.37 -11.35
N GLN A 156 1.73 20.07 -11.49
CA GLN A 156 1.58 21.44 -11.04
C GLN A 156 1.74 21.55 -9.54
N PHE A 157 1.08 20.67 -8.78
CA PHE A 157 1.23 20.57 -7.33
C PHE A 157 2.71 20.41 -6.93
N TRP A 158 3.46 19.50 -7.56
CA TRP A 158 4.88 19.31 -7.25
C TRP A 158 5.72 20.55 -7.54
N ARG A 159 5.42 21.27 -8.63
CA ARG A 159 6.15 22.48 -9.02
C ARG A 159 5.97 23.63 -8.03
N GLU A 160 4.81 23.69 -7.40
CA GLU A 160 4.43 24.74 -6.45
C GLU A 160 4.98 24.51 -5.04
N ILE A 161 5.59 23.36 -4.76
CA ILE A 161 6.24 23.13 -3.46
C ILE A 161 7.56 23.89 -3.43
N ASP A 162 7.74 24.72 -2.40
CA ASP A 162 8.96 25.47 -2.19
C ASP A 162 10.18 24.56 -2.07
N ASN A 163 11.28 25.03 -2.68
CA ASN A 163 12.57 24.35 -2.74
C ASN A 163 13.60 24.91 -1.76
N GLU A 164 13.18 25.75 -0.80
CA GLU A 164 14.10 26.37 0.14
C GLU A 164 14.77 25.30 1.00
N GLY A 165 16.02 24.99 0.66
CA GLY A 165 16.85 24.01 1.32
C GLY A 165 18.31 24.43 1.27
N PRO A 166 19.15 23.93 2.18
CA PRO A 166 20.55 24.33 2.28
C PRO A 166 21.42 23.92 1.08
N ASN A 167 20.90 23.08 0.16
CA ASN A 167 21.65 22.58 -0.98
C ASN A 167 20.90 22.82 -2.31
N PRO A 168 21.28 23.84 -3.10
CA PRO A 168 20.57 24.22 -4.32
C PRO A 168 20.68 23.16 -5.44
N ASP A 169 21.72 22.34 -5.42
CA ASP A 169 22.05 21.41 -6.53
C ASP A 169 21.25 20.10 -6.51
N ASN A 170 20.60 19.75 -5.39
CA ASN A 170 19.77 18.54 -5.25
C ASN A 170 18.24 18.82 -5.27
N SER A 171 17.82 20.03 -5.64
CA SER A 171 16.53 20.60 -5.19
C SER A 171 15.31 20.42 -6.11
N CYS A 172 15.41 19.99 -7.38
CA CYS A 172 14.21 19.95 -8.25
C CYS A 172 13.36 18.68 -8.12
N HIS A 173 14.01 17.52 -7.92
CA HIS A 173 13.38 16.20 -7.84
C HIS A 173 13.33 15.65 -6.42
N VAL A 174 13.80 16.43 -5.43
CA VAL A 174 13.63 16.16 -4.01
C VAL A 174 12.99 17.37 -3.35
N LYS A 175 11.94 17.16 -2.56
CA LYS A 175 11.26 18.21 -1.77
C LYS A 175 11.30 17.85 -0.30
N PHE A 176 11.25 18.80 0.62
CA PHE A 176 11.10 18.46 2.03
C PHE A 176 9.68 17.97 2.31
N PHE A 177 9.57 16.89 3.10
CA PHE A 177 8.25 16.34 3.45
C PHE A 177 7.36 17.37 4.17
N GLU A 178 7.94 18.21 5.04
CA GLU A 178 7.20 19.26 5.74
C GLU A 178 6.55 20.25 4.77
N LYS A 179 7.33 20.76 3.79
CA LYS A 179 6.83 21.66 2.75
C LYS A 179 5.80 21.01 1.83
N PHE A 180 6.00 19.75 1.47
CA PHE A 180 5.00 18.96 0.74
C PHE A 180 3.70 18.85 1.53
N LEU A 181 3.77 18.60 2.83
CA LEU A 181 2.59 18.44 3.69
C LEU A 181 1.87 19.78 3.95
N GLU A 182 2.60 20.88 4.16
CA GLU A 182 2.04 22.25 4.23
C GLU A 182 1.25 22.55 2.94
N ARG A 183 1.88 22.37 1.78
CA ARG A 183 1.24 22.59 0.48
C ARG A 183 0.00 21.70 0.28
N LEU A 184 0.05 20.43 0.70
CA LEU A 184 -1.12 19.53 0.67
C LEU A 184 -2.29 20.09 1.50
N LYS A 185 -2.03 20.56 2.73
CA LYS A 185 -3.07 21.11 3.61
C LYS A 185 -3.67 22.39 3.03
N ASP A 186 -2.83 23.24 2.43
CA ASP A 186 -3.27 24.48 1.80
C ASP A 186 -4.08 24.24 0.52
N ALA A 187 -3.66 23.27 -0.30
CA ALA A 187 -4.37 22.88 -1.52
C ALA A 187 -5.71 22.18 -1.23
N PHE A 188 -5.79 21.44 -0.12
CA PHE A 188 -6.92 20.56 0.21
C PHE A 188 -7.39 20.73 1.66
N PRO A 189 -7.92 21.90 2.04
CA PRO A 189 -8.27 22.20 3.43
C PRO A 189 -9.42 21.35 3.99
N ARG A 190 -10.22 20.73 3.11
CA ARG A 190 -11.34 19.84 3.48
C ARG A 190 -10.94 18.36 3.50
N GLU A 191 -9.67 18.04 3.26
CA GLU A 191 -9.22 16.65 3.25
C GLU A 191 -9.10 16.10 4.67
N GLU A 192 -10.09 15.32 5.09
CA GLU A 192 -10.14 14.70 6.42
C GLU A 192 -8.94 13.77 6.66
N GLY A 193 -8.45 13.08 5.63
CA GLY A 193 -7.30 12.18 5.74
C GLY A 193 -6.05 12.85 6.30
N LEU A 194 -5.84 14.14 6.02
CA LEU A 194 -4.70 14.91 6.53
C LEU A 194 -4.76 15.18 8.04
N LYS A 195 -5.91 15.00 8.68
CA LYS A 195 -6.09 15.14 10.14
C LYS A 195 -5.68 13.88 10.90
N PHE A 196 -5.58 12.73 10.23
CA PHE A 196 -5.29 11.45 10.89
C PHE A 196 -3.81 11.10 10.83
N LYS A 197 -3.20 10.91 12.01
CA LYS A 197 -1.79 10.50 12.15
C LYS A 197 -1.49 9.20 11.38
N SER A 198 -2.41 8.24 11.36
CA SER A 198 -2.24 6.98 10.62
C SER A 198 -2.09 7.19 9.12
N THR A 199 -2.89 8.07 8.52
CA THR A 199 -2.83 8.42 7.10
C THR A 199 -1.53 9.15 6.77
N ILE A 200 -1.12 10.13 7.59
CA ILE A 200 0.15 10.85 7.41
C ILE A 200 1.34 9.90 7.56
N ASN A 201 1.32 8.99 8.53
CA ASN A 201 2.39 8.01 8.73
C ASN A 201 2.47 7.00 7.58
N LEU A 202 1.32 6.57 7.04
CA LEU A 202 1.28 5.74 5.84
C LEU A 202 1.87 6.49 4.64
N LEU A 203 1.49 7.75 4.44
CA LEU A 203 2.04 8.61 3.39
C LEU A 203 3.57 8.76 3.52
N LYS A 204 4.07 9.05 4.72
CA LYS A 204 5.52 9.10 5.01
C LYS A 204 6.22 7.79 4.65
N PHE A 205 5.65 6.66 5.09
CA PHE A 205 6.20 5.34 4.84
C PHE A 205 6.30 5.05 3.33
N LEU A 206 5.24 5.32 2.57
CA LEU A 206 5.20 5.08 1.12
C LEU A 206 6.12 6.03 0.33
N LEU A 207 6.32 7.25 0.84
CA LEU A 207 7.27 8.22 0.30
C LEU A 207 8.72 7.99 0.79
N LYS A 208 8.97 6.91 1.54
CA LYS A 208 10.29 6.54 2.10
C LYS A 208 10.94 7.66 2.92
N VAL A 209 10.12 8.43 3.62
CA VAL A 209 10.56 9.49 4.53
C VAL A 209 11.01 8.84 5.84
N ASP A 210 12.26 9.08 6.23
CA ASP A 210 12.75 8.65 7.54
C ASP A 210 11.90 9.33 8.63
N GLN A 211 11.31 8.53 9.52
CA GLN A 211 10.47 9.04 10.60
C GLN A 211 11.24 9.87 11.62
N LYS A 212 12.57 9.71 11.70
CA LYS A 212 13.44 10.39 12.66
C LYS A 212 14.05 11.68 12.13
N ASP A 213 14.04 11.88 10.82
CA ASP A 213 14.69 13.02 10.19
C ASP A 213 13.65 14.10 9.84
N PRO A 214 13.66 15.26 10.53
CA PRO A 214 12.75 16.37 10.22
C PRO A 214 13.04 17.02 8.87
N VAL A 215 14.25 16.82 8.32
CA VAL A 215 14.70 17.38 7.04
C VAL A 215 14.60 16.33 5.91
N ALA A 216 13.89 15.23 6.15
CA ALA A 216 13.75 14.16 5.19
C ALA A 216 13.11 14.66 3.88
N GLY A 217 13.85 14.42 2.79
CA GLY A 217 13.41 14.69 1.44
C GLY A 217 12.50 13.59 0.89
N ILE A 218 11.55 13.96 0.06
CA ILE A 218 10.75 13.05 -0.77
C ILE A 218 11.25 13.13 -2.21
N LYS A 219 11.46 11.97 -2.84
CA LYS A 219 11.85 11.92 -4.26
C LYS A 219 10.61 11.99 -5.16
N LEU A 220 10.73 12.65 -6.31
CA LEU A 220 9.69 12.71 -7.34
C LEU A 220 9.33 11.30 -7.87
N SER A 221 10.30 10.39 -7.90
CA SER A 221 10.09 8.98 -8.27
C SER A 221 9.17 8.27 -7.27
N ASP A 222 9.35 8.49 -5.96
CA ASP A 222 8.48 7.91 -4.94
C ASP A 222 7.08 8.54 -5.00
N LEU A 223 6.96 9.84 -5.30
CA LEU A 223 5.66 10.46 -5.56
C LEU A 223 4.95 9.83 -6.75
N LYS A 224 5.63 9.70 -7.91
CA LYS A 224 5.06 9.06 -9.11
C LYS A 224 4.51 7.67 -8.77
N ARG A 225 5.34 6.87 -8.10
CA ARG A 225 4.99 5.50 -7.69
C ARG A 225 3.70 5.46 -6.86
N ILE A 226 3.59 6.30 -5.83
CA ILE A 226 2.37 6.29 -5.00
C ILE A 226 1.16 6.83 -5.76
N THR A 227 1.35 7.72 -6.73
CA THR A 227 0.23 8.20 -7.54
C THR A 227 -0.28 7.15 -8.51
N ASP A 228 0.58 6.31 -9.07
CA ASP A 228 0.14 5.18 -9.91
C ASP A 228 -0.61 4.13 -9.08
N LEU A 229 -0.22 3.92 -7.82
CA LEU A 229 -0.86 2.93 -6.94
C LEU A 229 -2.18 3.41 -6.33
N PHE A 230 -2.27 4.68 -5.94
CA PHE A 230 -3.35 5.19 -5.08
C PHE A 230 -4.08 6.41 -5.65
N GLY A 231 -3.78 6.79 -6.88
CA GLY A 231 -4.44 7.90 -7.56
C GLY A 231 -3.68 9.22 -7.48
N PRO A 232 -4.12 10.21 -8.27
CA PRO A 232 -3.36 11.45 -8.45
C PRO A 232 -3.54 12.40 -7.27
N ILE A 233 -2.63 13.37 -7.18
CA ILE A 233 -2.89 14.60 -6.41
C ILE A 233 -3.76 15.50 -7.30
N LYS A 234 -5.07 15.27 -7.22
CA LYS A 234 -6.09 15.99 -7.96
C LYS A 234 -7.22 16.39 -7.03
N LYS A 235 -7.78 17.57 -7.28
CA LYS A 235 -8.90 18.12 -6.53
C LYS A 235 -10.22 17.51 -7.02
N GLN A 236 -10.95 16.85 -6.12
CA GLN A 236 -12.33 16.44 -6.32
C GLN A 236 -13.14 16.87 -5.10
N ASP A 237 -14.09 17.80 -5.27
CA ASP A 237 -14.89 18.38 -4.18
C ASP A 237 -14.03 18.94 -3.02
N ASP A 238 -12.98 19.70 -3.35
CA ASP A 238 -11.98 20.22 -2.39
C ASP A 238 -11.18 19.17 -1.59
N ARG A 239 -11.24 17.91 -2.01
CA ARG A 239 -10.50 16.79 -1.42
C ARG A 239 -9.45 16.27 -2.39
N CYS A 240 -8.42 15.61 -1.85
CA CYS A 240 -7.32 15.06 -2.63
C CYS A 240 -7.54 13.57 -2.84
N GLU A 241 -7.58 13.11 -4.09
CA GLU A 241 -7.86 11.71 -4.38
C GLU A 241 -6.84 10.76 -3.75
N LEU A 242 -5.54 11.02 -3.94
CA LEU A 242 -4.47 10.27 -3.31
C LEU A 242 -4.68 10.13 -1.79
N ILE A 243 -4.96 11.24 -1.10
CA ILE A 243 -5.12 11.22 0.36
C ILE A 243 -6.38 10.47 0.77
N ARG A 244 -7.47 10.58 0.00
CA ARG A 244 -8.71 9.84 0.23
C ARG A 244 -8.48 8.34 0.17
N GLN A 245 -7.75 7.86 -0.85
CA GLN A 245 -7.40 6.45 -0.99
C GLN A 245 -6.48 5.96 0.12
N LEU A 246 -5.45 6.74 0.48
CA LEU A 246 -4.57 6.41 1.60
C LEU A 246 -5.32 6.41 2.94
N HIS A 247 -6.27 7.32 3.14
CA HIS A 247 -7.10 7.34 4.33
C HIS A 247 -8.00 6.11 4.42
N LEU A 248 -8.66 5.76 3.30
CA LEU A 248 -9.48 4.56 3.20
C LEU A 248 -8.65 3.30 3.49
N LEU A 249 -7.46 3.19 2.89
CA LEU A 249 -6.54 2.09 3.11
C LEU A 249 -6.13 2.00 4.58
N ALA A 250 -5.61 3.08 5.17
CA ALA A 250 -5.19 3.09 6.58
C ALA A 250 -6.34 2.73 7.54
N LYS A 251 -7.57 3.15 7.23
CA LYS A 251 -8.76 2.87 8.05
C LYS A 251 -9.21 1.42 7.93
N ARG A 252 -9.23 0.86 6.71
CA ARG A 252 -9.75 -0.50 6.44
C ARG A 252 -8.69 -1.59 6.57
N SER A 253 -7.42 -1.23 6.56
CA SER A 253 -6.31 -2.19 6.71
C SER A 253 -6.15 -2.70 8.12
N LEU A 254 -6.29 -1.82 9.11
CA LEU A 254 -6.11 -2.11 10.52
C LEU A 254 -7.29 -2.91 11.11
N LYS A 255 -7.10 -4.22 11.31
CA LYS A 255 -8.05 -5.06 12.06
C LYS A 255 -7.56 -5.32 13.48
N ALA A 256 -8.48 -5.30 14.44
CA ALA A 256 -8.18 -5.65 15.83
C ALA A 256 -7.91 -7.16 15.93
N ARG A 257 -6.97 -7.54 16.79
CA ARG A 257 -6.71 -8.96 17.08
C ARG A 257 -7.80 -9.51 18.02
N ASP A 258 -8.34 -10.69 17.72
CA ASP A 258 -9.45 -11.31 18.48
C ASP A 258 -9.25 -11.36 19.99
N LYS A 259 -8.00 -11.57 20.44
CA LYS A 259 -7.70 -11.72 21.87
C LYS A 259 -7.28 -10.43 22.57
N ASP A 260 -6.83 -9.42 21.82
CA ASP A 260 -6.41 -8.14 22.38
C ASP A 260 -6.81 -7.01 21.43
N LYS A 261 -7.98 -6.42 21.70
CA LYS A 261 -8.55 -5.33 20.90
C LYS A 261 -7.63 -4.10 20.82
N ARG A 262 -6.60 -4.01 21.67
CA ARG A 262 -5.62 -2.92 21.67
C ARG A 262 -4.55 -3.09 20.58
N ILE A 263 -4.29 -4.32 20.14
CA ILE A 263 -3.30 -4.60 19.10
C ILE A 263 -4.02 -4.68 17.76
N LYS A 264 -3.74 -3.69 16.89
CA LYS A 264 -4.23 -3.67 15.51
C LYS A 264 -3.14 -4.13 14.56
N SER A 265 -3.52 -4.93 13.58
CA SER A 265 -2.63 -5.38 12.51
C SER A 265 -3.23 -5.04 11.16
N SER A 266 -2.38 -4.51 10.28
CA SER A 266 -2.69 -4.20 8.91
C SER A 266 -2.50 -5.43 8.03
N TRP A 267 -3.47 -5.73 7.17
CA TRP A 267 -3.24 -6.67 6.07
C TRP A 267 -2.35 -6.09 4.97
N PHE A 268 -2.24 -4.76 4.87
CA PHE A 268 -1.32 -4.09 3.95
C PHE A 268 0.05 -3.90 4.61
N VAL A 269 1.13 -4.31 3.95
CA VAL A 269 2.50 -4.20 4.49
C VAL A 269 3.37 -3.21 3.71
N GLY A 270 2.87 -2.67 2.60
CA GLY A 270 3.62 -1.74 1.75
C GLY A 270 4.70 -2.44 0.93
N ASP A 271 5.89 -1.86 0.90
CA ASP A 271 7.04 -2.42 0.19
C ASP A 271 7.55 -3.66 0.92
N MET A 272 7.38 -4.82 0.28
CA MET A 272 7.90 -6.10 0.73
C MET A 272 8.20 -6.95 -0.50
N THR A 273 9.39 -7.51 -0.56
CA THR A 273 9.80 -8.40 -1.64
C THR A 273 9.08 -9.74 -1.56
N ARG A 274 9.08 -10.48 -2.69
CA ARG A 274 8.54 -11.85 -2.71
C ARG A 274 9.23 -12.73 -1.67
N LYS A 275 10.58 -12.70 -1.66
CA LYS A 275 11.42 -13.47 -0.73
C LYS A 275 11.15 -13.10 0.74
N GLU A 276 11.08 -11.81 1.08
CA GLU A 276 10.76 -11.38 2.45
C GLU A 276 9.37 -11.88 2.89
N ALA A 277 8.39 -11.88 1.96
CA ALA A 277 7.06 -12.40 2.24
C ALA A 277 7.08 -13.92 2.50
N GLU A 278 7.81 -14.68 1.68
CA GLU A 278 8.00 -16.13 1.86
C GLU A 278 8.67 -16.44 3.21
N GLU A 279 9.77 -15.78 3.54
CA GLU A 279 10.47 -15.92 4.82
C GLU A 279 9.56 -15.61 6.01
N CYS A 280 8.77 -14.54 5.91
CA CYS A 280 7.83 -14.14 6.97
C CYS A 280 6.66 -15.11 7.13
N LEU A 281 6.10 -15.62 6.03
CA LEU A 281 4.91 -16.46 6.04
C LEU A 281 5.24 -17.92 6.36
N LEU A 282 6.39 -18.43 5.91
CA LEU A 282 6.86 -19.80 6.18
C LEU A 282 7.59 -19.95 7.52
N ALA A 283 7.84 -18.84 8.23
CA ALA A 283 8.37 -18.89 9.59
C ALA A 283 7.53 -19.83 10.48
N THR A 284 8.21 -20.56 11.38
CA THR A 284 7.62 -21.62 12.22
C THR A 284 6.44 -21.13 13.07
N ASP A 285 6.42 -19.86 13.45
CA ASP A 285 5.37 -19.28 14.29
C ASP A 285 4.24 -18.60 13.50
N CYS A 286 4.35 -18.56 12.17
CA CYS A 286 3.28 -18.13 11.29
C CYS A 286 2.30 -19.29 11.05
N LYS A 287 1.00 -19.02 11.12
CA LYS A 287 -0.02 -20.07 10.96
C LYS A 287 -0.40 -20.24 9.49
N ASP A 288 -0.86 -21.43 9.15
CA ASP A 288 -1.52 -21.66 7.87
C ASP A 288 -2.69 -20.68 7.62
N LYS A 289 -2.98 -20.38 6.35
CA LYS A 289 -3.98 -19.39 5.89
C LYS A 289 -3.72 -17.96 6.35
N THR A 290 -2.47 -17.65 6.71
CA THR A 290 -2.03 -16.28 7.02
C THR A 290 -1.68 -15.55 5.74
N TYR A 291 -2.20 -14.34 5.56
CA TYR A 291 -2.02 -13.54 4.36
C TYR A 291 -1.54 -12.11 4.65
N LEU A 292 -0.98 -11.49 3.61
CA LEU A 292 -0.62 -10.09 3.55
C LEU A 292 -0.77 -9.55 2.12
N ILE A 293 -0.97 -8.25 1.99
CA ILE A 293 -0.89 -7.50 0.73
C ILE A 293 0.35 -6.65 0.72
N ARG A 294 1.16 -6.81 -0.32
CA ARG A 294 2.35 -6.01 -0.58
C ARG A 294 2.24 -5.33 -1.94
N ILE A 295 2.99 -4.24 -2.10
CA ILE A 295 3.21 -3.66 -3.43
C ILE A 295 4.03 -4.67 -4.25
N SER A 296 3.67 -4.88 -5.51
CA SER A 296 4.41 -5.81 -6.37
C SER A 296 5.84 -5.31 -6.55
N SER A 297 6.82 -6.19 -6.36
CA SER A 297 8.24 -5.83 -6.47
C SER A 297 8.69 -5.65 -7.92
N THR A 298 8.04 -6.37 -8.83
CA THR A 298 8.37 -6.36 -10.27
C THR A 298 7.52 -5.32 -10.99
N ASP A 299 6.22 -5.28 -10.70
CA ASP A 299 5.24 -4.52 -11.47
C ASP A 299 4.59 -3.41 -10.62
N GLY A 300 5.18 -3.05 -9.48
CA GLY A 300 4.66 -2.01 -8.60
C GLY A 300 4.66 -0.62 -9.23
N GLU A 301 5.51 -0.38 -10.24
CA GLU A 301 5.49 0.84 -11.06
C GLU A 301 4.28 0.90 -12.01
N ASP A 302 3.68 -0.26 -12.31
CA ASP A 302 2.48 -0.39 -13.13
C ASP A 302 1.20 -0.46 -12.28
N GLY A 303 1.31 -0.17 -10.98
CA GLY A 303 0.16 -0.13 -10.06
C GLY A 303 -0.24 -1.50 -9.50
N ASP A 304 0.59 -2.52 -9.67
CA ASP A 304 0.25 -3.89 -9.25
C ASP A 304 0.54 -4.14 -7.76
N PHE A 305 -0.32 -4.96 -7.16
CA PHE A 305 -0.14 -5.50 -5.81
C PHE A 305 -0.01 -7.02 -5.86
N ALA A 306 0.43 -7.61 -4.76
CA ALA A 306 0.44 -9.06 -4.59
C ALA A 306 -0.21 -9.45 -3.26
N LEU A 307 -1.11 -10.43 -3.35
CA LEU A 307 -1.61 -11.19 -2.20
C LEU A 307 -0.65 -12.35 -1.96
N SER A 308 0.09 -12.31 -0.86
CA SER A 308 0.89 -13.44 -0.40
C SER A 308 0.14 -14.18 0.69
N VAL A 309 0.01 -15.50 0.59
CA VAL A 309 -0.70 -16.34 1.56
C VAL A 309 0.06 -17.62 1.81
N ARG A 310 0.18 -18.01 3.10
CA ARG A 310 0.60 -19.37 3.46
C ARG A 310 -0.58 -20.31 3.31
N HIS A 311 -0.41 -21.36 2.53
CA HIS A 311 -1.37 -22.45 2.41
C HIS A 311 -0.62 -23.77 2.29
N ASP A 312 -0.99 -24.78 3.08
CA ASP A 312 -0.43 -26.13 3.05
C ASP A 312 1.11 -26.14 3.06
N ASP A 313 1.69 -25.35 3.96
CA ASP A 313 3.14 -25.14 4.14
C ASP A 313 3.89 -24.57 2.92
N HIS A 314 3.16 -24.08 1.93
CA HIS A 314 3.67 -23.31 0.80
C HIS A 314 3.27 -21.85 0.93
N CYS A 315 4.01 -20.97 0.24
CA CYS A 315 3.68 -19.56 0.11
C CYS A 315 3.24 -19.30 -1.34
N HIS A 316 1.98 -18.89 -1.50
CA HIS A 316 1.40 -18.57 -2.80
C HIS A 316 1.37 -17.05 -2.97
N HIS A 317 1.62 -16.60 -4.20
CA HIS A 317 1.59 -15.19 -4.58
C HIS A 317 0.60 -14.97 -5.71
N LEU A 318 -0.52 -14.31 -5.42
CA LEU A 318 -1.55 -13.99 -6.39
C LEU A 318 -1.44 -12.52 -6.77
N LYS A 319 -1.35 -12.25 -8.07
CA LYS A 319 -1.23 -10.90 -8.62
C LYS A 319 -2.58 -10.18 -8.56
N ILE A 320 -2.58 -8.96 -8.03
CA ILE A 320 -3.69 -8.01 -8.13
C ILE A 320 -3.23 -6.96 -9.14
N GLN A 321 -3.75 -7.07 -10.37
CA GLN A 321 -3.31 -6.23 -11.47
C GLN A 321 -3.96 -4.85 -11.39
N GLY A 322 -3.17 -3.79 -11.39
CA GLY A 322 -3.62 -2.42 -11.48
C GLY A 322 -3.82 -1.98 -12.93
N ASN A 323 -4.54 -0.87 -13.10
CA ASN A 323 -4.61 -0.15 -14.36
C ASN A 323 -4.52 1.37 -14.12
N PRO A 324 -3.31 1.88 -13.76
CA PRO A 324 -3.13 3.28 -13.43
C PRO A 324 -3.50 4.20 -14.60
N LYS A 325 -3.28 3.76 -15.85
CA LYS A 325 -3.60 4.57 -17.04
C LYS A 325 -5.08 4.92 -17.10
N THR A 326 -5.96 3.96 -16.86
CA THR A 326 -7.41 4.21 -16.80
C THR A 326 -7.78 4.92 -15.49
N ALA A 327 -7.31 4.41 -14.35
CA ALA A 327 -7.65 4.91 -13.03
C ALA A 327 -7.37 6.41 -12.82
N LEU A 328 -6.24 6.90 -13.35
CA LEU A 328 -5.82 8.30 -13.22
C LEU A 328 -6.66 9.27 -14.04
N THR A 329 -7.45 8.78 -15.00
CA THR A 329 -8.29 9.60 -15.89
C THR A 329 -9.76 9.62 -15.49
N GLU A 330 -10.22 8.67 -14.67
CA GLU A 330 -11.63 8.56 -14.30
C GLU A 330 -12.03 9.52 -13.17
N SER A 331 -13.29 9.97 -13.21
CA SER A 331 -13.92 10.72 -12.12
C SER A 331 -15.39 10.26 -11.97
N PRO A 332 -15.80 9.72 -10.81
CA PRO A 332 -15.00 9.50 -9.60
C PRO A 332 -13.86 8.48 -9.81
N TYR A 333 -12.78 8.62 -9.04
CA TYR A 333 -11.66 7.69 -9.13
C TYR A 333 -12.06 6.24 -8.85
N ASN A 334 -11.51 5.34 -9.66
CA ASN A 334 -11.63 3.90 -9.57
C ASN A 334 -10.25 3.30 -9.83
N ALA A 335 -9.77 2.41 -8.96
CA ALA A 335 -8.44 1.82 -9.13
C ALA A 335 -8.37 0.76 -10.27
N HIS A 336 -9.51 0.28 -10.77
CA HIS A 336 -9.63 -0.77 -11.79
C HIS A 336 -8.75 -2.00 -11.49
N LEU A 337 -8.73 -2.43 -10.23
CA LEU A 337 -7.91 -3.57 -9.82
C LEU A 337 -8.54 -4.86 -10.32
N LYS A 338 -7.77 -5.70 -11.02
CA LYS A 338 -8.21 -7.01 -11.47
C LYS A 338 -7.62 -8.11 -10.61
N PHE A 339 -8.47 -9.01 -10.12
CA PHE A 339 -8.08 -10.14 -9.30
C PHE A 339 -9.09 -11.28 -9.45
N ALA A 340 -8.60 -12.51 -9.67
CA ALA A 340 -9.43 -13.71 -9.83
C ALA A 340 -10.60 -13.51 -10.83
N GLY A 341 -10.28 -12.99 -12.02
CA GLY A 341 -11.25 -12.74 -13.09
C GLY A 341 -12.26 -11.61 -12.84
N ARG A 342 -12.12 -10.84 -11.74
CA ARG A 342 -13.04 -9.76 -11.35
C ARG A 342 -12.33 -8.42 -11.30
N GLU A 343 -13.09 -7.35 -11.45
CA GLU A 343 -12.62 -5.97 -11.32
C GLU A 343 -13.14 -5.33 -10.03
N PHE A 344 -12.30 -4.53 -9.38
CA PHE A 344 -12.55 -3.91 -8.07
C PHE A 344 -12.16 -2.43 -8.09
N SER A 345 -12.96 -1.62 -7.38
CA SER A 345 -12.74 -0.18 -7.27
C SER A 345 -11.61 0.22 -6.34
N SER A 346 -11.26 -0.64 -5.38
CA SER A 346 -10.24 -0.34 -4.38
C SER A 346 -9.63 -1.63 -3.80
N LEU A 347 -8.43 -1.50 -3.24
CA LEU A 347 -7.74 -2.62 -2.58
C LEU A 347 -8.52 -3.20 -1.38
N PRO A 348 -9.20 -2.39 -0.54
CA PRO A 348 -10.13 -2.92 0.45
C PRO A 348 -11.25 -3.80 -0.11
N ASP A 349 -11.76 -3.51 -1.32
CA ASP A 349 -12.83 -4.32 -1.93
C ASP A 349 -12.29 -5.70 -2.37
N VAL A 350 -11.05 -5.76 -2.85
CA VAL A 350 -10.33 -7.02 -3.08
C VAL A 350 -10.23 -7.80 -1.77
N ILE A 351 -9.88 -7.13 -0.67
CA ILE A 351 -9.73 -7.79 0.63
C ILE A 351 -11.07 -8.29 1.19
N ASP A 352 -12.13 -7.51 1.02
CA ASP A 352 -13.48 -7.97 1.38
C ASP A 352 -13.81 -9.24 0.58
N TYR A 353 -13.55 -9.28 -0.72
CA TYR A 353 -13.76 -10.47 -1.54
C TYR A 353 -12.96 -11.70 -1.06
N VAL A 354 -11.64 -11.57 -0.88
CA VAL A 354 -10.78 -12.71 -0.50
C VAL A 354 -11.04 -13.23 0.91
N THR A 355 -11.53 -12.38 1.82
CA THR A 355 -11.82 -12.78 3.21
C THR A 355 -13.23 -13.33 3.39
N HIS A 356 -14.16 -13.07 2.47
CA HIS A 356 -15.48 -13.70 2.46
C HIS A 356 -15.53 -14.99 1.62
N LYS A 357 -14.64 -15.15 0.63
CA LYS A 357 -14.54 -16.40 -0.16
C LYS A 357 -13.82 -17.48 0.66
N GLN A 358 -14.35 -18.71 0.65
CA GLN A 358 -13.71 -19.84 1.33
C GLN A 358 -12.50 -20.36 0.54
N GLU A 359 -12.55 -20.32 -0.79
CA GLU A 359 -11.52 -20.86 -1.67
C GLU A 359 -11.32 -19.94 -2.88
N ILE A 360 -10.09 -19.46 -3.05
CA ILE A 360 -9.69 -18.64 -4.20
C ILE A 360 -8.96 -19.57 -5.15
N GLU A 361 -9.54 -19.77 -6.32
CA GLU A 361 -8.92 -20.56 -7.40
C GLU A 361 -7.67 -19.84 -7.89
N MET A 362 -6.58 -20.60 -7.99
CA MET A 362 -5.36 -20.14 -8.62
C MET A 362 -5.40 -20.53 -10.09
N ASP A 363 -5.05 -19.59 -10.96
CA ASP A 363 -4.77 -19.88 -12.36
C ASP A 363 -3.40 -20.58 -12.42
N THR A 364 -3.35 -21.88 -12.12
CA THR A 364 -2.15 -22.69 -12.37
C THR A 364 -2.36 -23.52 -13.64
N GLU A 365 -1.44 -23.35 -14.60
CA GLU A 365 -1.37 -24.15 -15.83
C GLU A 365 -0.67 -25.50 -15.56
N ASP A 366 -0.93 -26.11 -14.40
CA ASP A 366 -0.27 -27.36 -14.05
C ASP A 366 -0.90 -28.48 -14.90
N GLU A 367 -0.08 -29.21 -15.64
CA GLU A 367 -0.51 -30.30 -16.56
C GLU A 367 -1.32 -31.42 -15.85
N THR A 368 -1.35 -31.43 -14.52
CA THR A 368 -2.15 -32.33 -13.69
C THR A 368 -3.63 -31.97 -13.61
N GLY A 369 -4.04 -30.76 -14.06
CA GLY A 369 -5.44 -30.34 -14.08
C GLY A 369 -6.08 -30.15 -12.70
N ASP A 370 -5.28 -30.14 -11.63
CA ASP A 370 -5.77 -30.00 -10.27
C ASP A 370 -5.80 -28.51 -9.90
N CYS A 371 -7.02 -27.97 -9.77
CA CYS A 371 -7.22 -26.56 -9.44
C CYS A 371 -6.79 -26.33 -7.98
N SER A 372 -5.61 -25.74 -7.82
CA SER A 372 -5.12 -25.35 -6.49
C SER A 372 -5.95 -24.17 -5.98
N THR A 373 -6.55 -24.30 -4.81
CA THR A 373 -7.27 -23.21 -4.15
C THR A 373 -6.50 -22.72 -2.92
N VAL A 374 -6.68 -21.45 -2.54
CA VAL A 374 -6.12 -20.89 -1.31
C VAL A 374 -7.18 -20.20 -0.46
N THR A 375 -7.04 -20.25 0.85
CA THR A 375 -7.92 -19.56 1.80
C THR A 375 -7.17 -18.47 2.59
N CYS A 376 -7.76 -17.27 2.66
CA CYS A 376 -7.22 -16.15 3.46
C CYS A 376 -8.01 -16.00 4.77
N LEU A 377 -7.47 -16.51 5.89
CA LEU A 377 -8.15 -16.43 7.20
C LEU A 377 -7.51 -15.44 8.17
N ARG A 378 -6.18 -15.33 8.18
CA ARG A 378 -5.44 -14.65 9.25
C ARG A 378 -4.57 -13.54 8.68
N ILE A 379 -4.56 -12.39 9.34
CA ILE A 379 -3.68 -11.29 8.94
C ILE A 379 -2.28 -11.52 9.49
N PHE A 380 -1.26 -11.29 8.67
CA PHE A 380 0.12 -11.23 9.12
C PHE A 380 0.34 -10.10 10.13
N THR A 381 0.78 -10.42 11.35
CA THR A 381 0.81 -9.45 12.46
C THR A 381 2.16 -8.77 12.67
N LYS A 382 3.23 -9.23 12.03
CA LYS A 382 4.61 -8.75 12.30
C LYS A 382 5.06 -7.64 11.34
N SER A 383 4.14 -6.99 10.64
CA SER A 383 4.48 -5.91 9.71
C SER A 383 5.09 -4.69 10.45
N PRO A 384 6.20 -4.12 9.94
CA PRO A 384 6.75 -2.86 10.47
C PRO A 384 5.76 -1.69 10.32
N LEU A 385 4.87 -1.74 9.33
CA LEU A 385 3.84 -0.73 9.10
C LEU A 385 2.80 -0.68 10.24
N ASN A 386 2.63 -1.76 10.99
CA ASN A 386 1.71 -1.80 12.13
C ASN A 386 2.06 -0.75 13.18
N GLY A 387 3.34 -0.54 13.48
CA GLY A 387 3.78 0.50 14.40
C GLY A 387 3.48 1.90 13.86
N ALA A 388 3.80 2.12 12.58
CA ALA A 388 3.55 3.41 11.91
C ALA A 388 2.06 3.79 11.87
N MET A 389 1.17 2.85 11.56
CA MET A 389 -0.26 3.15 11.41
C MET A 389 -1.07 3.06 12.71
N SER A 390 -0.68 2.20 13.67
CA SER A 390 -1.41 2.10 14.95
C SER A 390 -1.09 3.23 15.92
N GLY A 391 0.00 3.98 15.70
CA GLY A 391 0.38 5.13 16.51
C GLY A 391 0.93 4.78 17.90
N TYR A 392 0.99 3.48 18.25
CA TYR A 392 1.63 2.99 19.46
C TYR A 392 3.11 2.72 19.17
N GLU A 393 3.97 3.62 19.63
CA GLU A 393 5.37 3.24 19.87
C GLU A 393 5.34 2.17 20.97
N LYS A 394 5.96 1.01 20.71
CA LYS A 394 6.22 0.05 21.78
C LYS A 394 7.13 0.77 22.77
N THR A 395 6.59 1.24 23.89
CA THR A 395 7.39 1.59 25.07
C THR A 395 8.24 0.36 25.38
N LYS A 396 9.55 0.50 25.17
CA LYS A 396 10.55 -0.55 25.45
C LYS A 396 10.61 -0.87 26.93
#